data_AF-A0A7X0IWY8-F1
#
_entry.id   AF-A0A7X0IWY8-F1
#
_cell.length_a   1.000
_cell.length_b   1.000
_cell.length_c   1.000
_cell.angle_alpha   90.00
_cell.angle_beta   90.00
_cell.angle_gamma   90.00
#
_symmetry.space_group_name_H-M   'P 1'
#
loop_
_entity.id
_entity.type
_entity.pdbx_description
1 polymer ?
#
loop_
_entity_poly.entity_id
_entity_poly.type
_entity_poly.pdbx_seq_one_letter_code
_entity_poly.pdbx_strand_id
1 'polypeptide(L)'
;MRAAPSLKYLQVVPPFSEHFFESEDEADESIDNGPTGGLTWDGRVDRGSEQAKIPLLSDFEMGNKSGVEVGRHVLKAGYGKAIADIAGPKAGGDPAIAFRTALKALEVFQQDYKTFYPYSSKYDAVLAGKVALTPQEARGLELFNAPDKGNCASCHVSQRGHDGTPPQFTDYGLIAIGVPRNRDIPANKDPAFRDLGLCGPLRTDFIGRQEYCGLFRTPTLRNVALRKVFFHNGGVHSLQDAVRFYVERETHPERWYPRKADGSLDKYDDLSEEAKANVNMDPPFDRKAGEEPALSSTEIDDVVAFLATLSDGYEPPK
;
A
#
# COMPACT_ATOMS: atom_id res chain seq x y z
N MET A 1 -10.50 -3.21 10.43
CA MET A 1 -10.19 -4.22 9.40
C MET A 1 -8.79 -4.05 8.84
N ARG A 2 -8.43 -2.89 8.28
CA ARG A 2 -7.07 -2.60 7.78
C ARG A 2 -6.59 -1.23 8.24
N ALA A 3 -5.29 -0.99 8.22
CA ALA A 3 -4.71 0.33 8.38
C ALA A 3 -5.07 1.22 7.17
N ALA A 4 -5.30 2.52 7.38
CA ALA A 4 -5.57 3.42 6.27
C ALA A 4 -4.32 3.60 5.38
N PRO A 5 -4.41 3.35 4.06
CA PRO A 5 -3.31 3.67 3.14
C PRO A 5 -3.21 5.18 2.93
N SER A 6 -2.09 5.63 2.36
CA SER A 6 -1.97 7.01 1.88
C SER A 6 -2.94 7.28 0.72
N LEU A 7 -3.50 8.48 0.65
CA LEU A 7 -4.23 8.95 -0.54
C LEU A 7 -3.31 9.66 -1.53
N LYS A 8 -2.07 9.98 -1.13
CA LYS A 8 -1.09 10.58 -2.03
C LYS A 8 -0.54 9.54 -3.02
N TYR A 9 -0.16 10.01 -4.21
CA TYR A 9 0.49 9.22 -5.26
C TYR A 9 -0.36 8.06 -5.80
N LEU A 10 -1.69 8.22 -5.84
CA LEU A 10 -2.63 7.23 -6.39
C LEU A 10 -3.02 7.50 -7.85
N GLN A 11 -2.62 8.63 -8.43
CA GLN A 11 -3.09 9.12 -9.73
C GLN A 11 -2.69 8.26 -10.93
N VAL A 12 -1.61 7.47 -10.81
CA VAL A 12 -1.13 6.57 -11.88
C VAL A 12 -1.30 5.09 -11.53
N VAL A 13 -2.03 4.77 -10.46
CA VAL A 13 -2.36 3.36 -10.16
C VAL A 13 -3.16 2.80 -11.33
N PRO A 14 -2.70 1.73 -12.00
CA PRO A 14 -3.44 1.14 -13.09
C PRO A 14 -4.73 0.48 -12.58
N PRO A 15 -5.77 0.32 -13.43
CA PRO A 15 -6.87 -0.59 -13.13
C PRO A 15 -6.34 -1.98 -12.80
N PHE A 16 -7.08 -2.74 -12.01
CA PHE A 16 -6.71 -4.09 -11.65
C PHE A 16 -6.62 -4.98 -12.90
N SER A 17 -5.56 -5.79 -12.96
CA SER A 17 -5.39 -6.88 -13.92
C SER A 17 -4.83 -8.10 -13.20
N GLU A 18 -5.29 -9.31 -13.56
CA GLU A 18 -4.71 -10.57 -13.07
C GLU A 18 -3.32 -10.84 -13.67
N HIS A 19 -3.03 -10.25 -14.83
CA HIS A 19 -1.81 -10.46 -15.59
C HIS A 19 -1.18 -9.11 -15.95
N PHE A 20 0.10 -8.95 -15.62
CA PHE A 20 0.86 -7.75 -15.93
C PHE A 20 2.16 -8.10 -16.62
N PHE A 21 2.29 -7.60 -17.84
CA PHE A 21 3.51 -7.72 -18.65
C PHE A 21 4.12 -6.32 -18.69
N GLU A 22 5.40 -6.21 -18.33
CA GLU A 22 6.13 -4.95 -18.53
C GLU A 22 6.13 -4.62 -20.03
N SER A 23 5.93 -3.35 -20.38
CA SER A 23 5.82 -2.93 -21.78
C SER A 23 7.13 -3.17 -22.55
N GLU A 24 7.06 -3.20 -23.89
CA GLU A 24 8.19 -3.33 -24.83
C GLU A 24 9.43 -2.47 -24.49
N ASP A 25 9.26 -1.36 -23.77
CA ASP A 25 10.32 -0.44 -23.36
C ASP A 25 11.06 -0.83 -22.06
N GLU A 26 10.52 -1.71 -21.20
CA GLU A 26 11.04 -1.98 -19.84
C GLU A 26 11.48 -3.43 -19.55
N ALA A 27 10.85 -4.47 -20.14
CA ALA A 27 11.36 -5.85 -20.10
C ALA A 27 10.57 -6.78 -21.03
N ASP A 28 10.99 -8.04 -21.09
CA ASP A 28 10.43 -9.13 -21.88
C ASP A 28 8.92 -9.37 -21.60
N GLU A 29 8.07 -9.09 -22.60
CA GLU A 29 6.62 -9.36 -22.55
C GLU A 29 6.27 -10.85 -22.35
N SER A 30 7.26 -11.75 -22.35
CA SER A 30 7.05 -13.16 -22.01
C SER A 30 6.87 -13.43 -20.50
N ILE A 31 7.21 -12.46 -19.65
CA ILE A 31 7.13 -12.61 -18.18
C ILE A 31 5.84 -11.99 -17.65
N ASP A 32 4.94 -12.85 -17.17
CA ASP A 32 3.76 -12.43 -16.40
C ASP A 32 4.18 -12.16 -14.95
N ASN A 33 4.11 -10.90 -14.54
CA ASN A 33 4.39 -10.45 -13.18
C ASN A 33 3.19 -10.66 -12.23
N GLY A 34 2.09 -11.24 -12.73
CA GLY A 34 0.91 -11.58 -11.95
C GLY A 34 -0.01 -10.37 -11.69
N PRO A 35 -0.82 -10.43 -10.63
CA PRO A 35 -1.86 -9.44 -10.38
C PRO A 35 -1.27 -8.07 -10.01
N THR A 36 -1.78 -7.02 -10.64
CA THR A 36 -1.36 -5.63 -10.40
C THR A 36 -2.55 -4.69 -10.30
N GLY A 37 -2.31 -3.50 -9.75
CA GLY A 37 -3.22 -2.37 -9.85
C GLY A 37 -4.42 -2.45 -8.91
N GLY A 38 -5.43 -1.65 -9.26
CA GLY A 38 -6.56 -1.37 -8.40
C GLY A 38 -6.18 -0.52 -7.18
N LEU A 39 -7.17 0.18 -6.63
CA LEU A 39 -7.06 0.94 -5.40
C LEU A 39 -7.36 0.04 -4.20
N THR A 40 -7.07 0.56 -2.99
CA THR A 40 -7.09 -0.17 -1.71
C THR A 40 -5.98 -1.22 -1.58
N TRP A 41 -5.93 -1.91 -0.44
CA TRP A 41 -4.89 -2.92 -0.16
C TRP A 41 -5.04 -4.21 -0.98
N ASP A 42 -6.22 -4.49 -1.51
CA ASP A 42 -6.58 -5.72 -2.25
C ASP A 42 -6.99 -5.45 -3.71
N GLY A 43 -6.77 -4.22 -4.20
CA GLY A 43 -7.03 -3.86 -5.59
C GLY A 43 -8.51 -3.93 -6.01
N ARG A 44 -9.47 -3.86 -5.06
CA ARG A 44 -10.88 -4.23 -5.33
C ARG A 44 -11.70 -3.18 -6.12
N VAL A 45 -11.15 -2.01 -6.41
CA VAL A 45 -11.83 -0.94 -7.17
C VAL A 45 -10.85 -0.14 -8.02
N ASP A 46 -11.24 0.28 -9.22
CA ASP A 46 -10.33 0.95 -10.17
C ASP A 46 -10.51 2.47 -10.27
N ARG A 47 -11.50 3.02 -9.55
CA ARG A 47 -11.84 4.45 -9.64
C ARG A 47 -11.88 5.08 -8.27
N GLY A 48 -11.39 6.32 -8.18
CA GLY A 48 -11.45 7.11 -6.94
C GLY A 48 -12.89 7.28 -6.42
N SER A 49 -13.90 7.32 -7.29
CA SER A 49 -15.31 7.37 -6.87
C SER A 49 -15.77 6.10 -6.16
N GLU A 50 -15.35 4.93 -6.64
CA GLU A 50 -15.67 3.65 -6.01
C GLU A 50 -14.83 3.44 -4.74
N GLN A 51 -13.58 3.91 -4.73
CA GLN A 51 -12.78 3.96 -3.51
C GLN A 51 -13.41 4.85 -2.43
N ALA A 52 -13.88 6.05 -2.80
CA ALA A 52 -14.50 6.99 -1.87
C ALA A 52 -15.83 6.48 -1.30
N LYS A 53 -16.55 5.65 -2.07
CA LYS A 53 -17.80 5.03 -1.66
C LYS A 53 -17.63 4.02 -0.53
N ILE A 54 -16.49 3.34 -0.47
CA ILE A 54 -16.20 2.30 0.54
C ILE A 54 -16.36 2.85 1.98
N PRO A 55 -15.59 3.85 2.44
CA PRO A 55 -15.68 4.31 3.81
C PRO A 55 -17.02 4.94 4.15
N LEU A 56 -17.68 5.57 3.17
CA LEU A 56 -19.00 6.17 3.35
C LEU A 56 -20.05 5.11 3.72
N LEU A 57 -19.99 3.92 3.14
CA LEU A 57 -21.01 2.87 3.29
C LEU A 57 -20.59 1.70 4.18
N SER A 58 -19.31 1.63 4.57
CA SER A 58 -18.80 0.61 5.48
C SER A 58 -19.37 0.81 6.89
N ASP A 59 -19.89 -0.27 7.50
CA ASP A 59 -20.49 -0.28 8.83
C ASP A 59 -19.47 -0.16 9.97
N PHE A 60 -18.20 -0.45 9.68
CA PHE A 60 -17.07 -0.29 10.59
C PHE A 60 -16.20 0.95 10.29
N GLU A 61 -16.63 1.82 9.37
CA GLU A 61 -16.00 3.13 9.09
C GLU A 61 -16.98 4.29 9.33
N MET A 62 -17.63 4.86 8.30
CA MET A 62 -18.53 6.01 8.48
C MET A 62 -20.00 5.61 8.72
N GLY A 63 -20.38 4.36 8.48
CA GLY A 63 -21.62 3.77 8.98
C GLY A 63 -22.94 4.17 8.31
N ASN A 64 -22.92 4.86 7.16
CA ASN A 64 -24.16 5.22 6.46
C ASN A 64 -24.80 3.97 5.83
N LYS A 65 -26.14 3.88 5.84
CA LYS A 65 -26.89 2.71 5.35
C LYS A 65 -27.04 2.68 3.84
N SER A 66 -26.95 3.83 3.17
CA SER A 66 -27.09 3.90 1.72
C SER A 66 -26.48 5.18 1.13
N GLY A 67 -26.19 5.16 -0.17
CA GLY A 67 -25.79 6.37 -0.89
C GLY A 67 -26.85 7.47 -0.85
N VAL A 68 -28.14 7.12 -0.85
CA VAL A 68 -29.24 8.09 -0.75
C VAL A 68 -29.21 8.82 0.60
N GLU A 69 -28.90 8.12 1.70
CA GLU A 69 -28.71 8.74 3.01
C GLU A 69 -27.55 9.74 3.02
N VAL A 70 -26.38 9.35 2.49
CA VAL A 70 -25.23 10.26 2.32
C VAL A 70 -25.63 11.48 1.49
N GLY A 71 -26.36 11.27 0.39
CA GLY A 71 -26.90 12.35 -0.44
C GLY A 71 -27.79 13.31 0.33
N ARG A 72 -28.66 12.82 1.21
CA ARG A 72 -29.48 13.67 2.08
C ARG A 72 -28.62 14.47 3.05
N HIS A 73 -27.56 13.89 3.60
CA HIS A 73 -26.61 14.61 4.45
C HIS A 73 -25.89 15.72 3.68
N VAL A 74 -25.43 15.46 2.46
CA VAL A 74 -24.80 16.46 1.57
C VAL A 74 -25.76 17.63 1.31
N LEU A 75 -27.01 17.34 0.96
CA LEU A 75 -28.01 18.38 0.71
C LEU A 75 -28.37 19.16 1.98
N LYS A 76 -28.56 18.47 3.11
CA LYS A 76 -28.84 19.09 4.42
C LYS A 76 -27.68 19.99 4.89
N ALA A 77 -26.44 19.65 4.52
CA ALA A 77 -25.26 20.47 4.79
C ALA A 77 -25.16 21.73 3.92
N GLY A 78 -26.11 21.96 2.99
CA GLY A 78 -26.19 23.17 2.18
C GLY A 78 -25.48 23.09 0.83
N TYR A 79 -24.95 21.92 0.43
CA TYR A 79 -24.24 21.77 -0.85
C TYR A 79 -25.17 21.74 -2.09
N GLY A 80 -26.49 21.80 -1.93
CA GLY A 80 -27.46 21.69 -3.03
C GLY A 80 -27.18 22.66 -4.19
N LYS A 81 -26.78 23.91 -3.90
CA LYS A 81 -26.40 24.86 -4.96
C LYS A 81 -25.16 24.39 -5.74
N ALA A 82 -24.09 23.99 -5.05
CA ALA A 82 -22.88 23.50 -5.69
C ALA A 82 -23.15 22.24 -6.53
N ILE A 83 -24.00 21.33 -6.02
CA ILE A 83 -24.44 20.15 -6.77
C ILE A 83 -25.22 20.55 -8.03
N ALA A 84 -26.12 21.53 -7.94
CA ALA A 84 -26.86 22.04 -9.09
C ALA A 84 -25.97 22.71 -10.13
N ASP A 85 -24.94 23.44 -9.70
CA ASP A 85 -23.97 24.09 -10.58
C ASP A 85 -23.16 23.04 -11.39
N ILE A 86 -22.89 21.86 -10.80
CA ILE A 86 -22.12 20.77 -11.44
C ILE A 86 -22.99 19.84 -12.30
N ALA A 87 -24.13 19.40 -11.76
CA ALA A 87 -24.94 18.32 -12.33
C ALA A 87 -26.31 18.78 -12.86
N GLY A 88 -26.56 20.10 -12.85
CA GLY A 88 -27.76 20.74 -13.37
C GLY A 88 -28.82 21.04 -12.30
N PRO A 89 -29.77 21.98 -12.54
CA PRO A 89 -30.69 22.50 -11.52
C PRO A 89 -31.51 21.45 -10.77
N LYS A 90 -31.92 20.37 -11.45
CA LYS A 90 -32.70 19.28 -10.84
C LYS A 90 -31.88 18.44 -9.85
N ALA A 91 -30.56 18.47 -9.95
CA ALA A 91 -29.65 17.73 -9.07
C ALA A 91 -29.57 18.34 -7.66
N GLY A 92 -29.80 19.65 -7.52
CA GLY A 92 -29.61 20.37 -6.26
C GLY A 92 -30.56 19.98 -5.13
N GLY A 93 -31.59 19.17 -5.41
CA GLY A 93 -32.52 18.61 -4.42
C GLY A 93 -32.65 17.09 -4.46
N ASP A 94 -31.91 16.39 -5.33
CA ASP A 94 -32.00 14.94 -5.48
C ASP A 94 -30.85 14.26 -4.71
N PRO A 95 -31.13 13.50 -3.63
CA PRO A 95 -30.09 12.84 -2.85
C PRO A 95 -29.27 11.82 -3.64
N ALA A 96 -29.87 11.09 -4.58
CA ALA A 96 -29.16 10.09 -5.36
C ALA A 96 -28.17 10.75 -6.33
N ILE A 97 -28.56 11.88 -6.94
CA ILE A 97 -27.64 12.67 -7.76
C ILE A 97 -26.56 13.31 -6.90
N ALA A 98 -26.93 13.95 -5.77
CA ALA A 98 -25.98 14.57 -4.84
C ALA A 98 -24.90 13.58 -4.37
N PHE A 99 -25.27 12.33 -4.08
CA PHE A 99 -24.31 11.29 -3.73
C PHE A 99 -23.33 10.97 -4.85
N ARG A 100 -23.82 10.70 -6.08
CA ARG A 100 -22.93 10.41 -7.22
C ARG A 100 -22.02 11.60 -7.55
N THR A 101 -22.54 12.82 -7.48
CA THR A 101 -21.76 14.04 -7.69
C THR A 101 -20.70 14.22 -6.60
N ALA A 102 -21.01 13.92 -5.33
CA ALA A 102 -20.03 13.97 -4.25
C ALA A 102 -18.90 12.95 -4.43
N LEU A 103 -19.22 11.71 -4.82
CA LEU A 103 -18.19 10.71 -5.14
C LEU A 103 -17.28 11.16 -6.28
N LYS A 104 -17.85 11.74 -7.35
CA LYS A 104 -17.04 12.26 -8.46
C LYS A 104 -16.21 13.47 -8.05
N ALA A 105 -16.74 14.35 -7.20
CA ALA A 105 -15.98 15.48 -6.66
C ALA A 105 -14.79 15.01 -5.82
N LEU A 106 -14.94 13.96 -5.01
CA LEU A 106 -13.84 13.36 -4.24
C LEU A 106 -12.79 12.72 -5.16
N GLU A 107 -13.21 12.03 -6.21
CA GLU A 107 -12.29 11.47 -7.23
C GLU A 107 -11.46 12.58 -7.89
N VAL A 108 -12.11 13.66 -8.32
CA VAL A 108 -11.45 14.80 -8.97
C VAL A 108 -10.55 15.56 -7.99
N PHE A 109 -10.99 15.74 -6.74
CA PHE A 109 -10.17 16.38 -5.71
C PHE A 109 -8.85 15.62 -5.47
N GLN A 110 -8.88 14.29 -5.48
CA GLN A 110 -7.69 13.44 -5.37
C GLN A 110 -6.74 13.54 -6.58
N GLN A 111 -7.16 14.22 -7.66
CA GLN A 111 -6.32 14.59 -8.81
C GLN A 111 -5.70 16.00 -8.69
N ASP A 112 -5.79 16.66 -7.53
CA ASP A 112 -5.05 17.90 -7.31
C ASP A 112 -3.57 17.59 -7.07
N TYR A 113 -2.73 17.88 -8.07
CA TYR A 113 -1.31 17.54 -8.04
C TYR A 113 -0.56 18.16 -6.85
N LYS A 114 -0.92 19.38 -6.43
CA LYS A 114 -0.25 20.08 -5.32
C LYS A 114 -0.49 19.37 -4.00
N THR A 115 -1.69 18.82 -3.82
CA THR A 115 -2.08 18.13 -2.59
C THR A 115 -1.63 16.67 -2.60
N PHE A 116 -1.90 15.96 -3.70
CA PHE A 116 -1.82 14.49 -3.71
C PHE A 116 -0.56 13.92 -4.34
N TYR A 117 0.11 14.63 -5.25
CA TYR A 117 1.35 14.15 -5.87
C TYR A 117 2.31 15.30 -6.20
N PRO A 118 2.77 16.04 -5.17
CA PRO A 118 3.58 17.24 -5.36
C PRO A 118 5.03 16.95 -5.78
N TYR A 119 5.53 15.73 -5.59
CA TYR A 119 6.92 15.34 -5.87
C TYR A 119 7.92 16.32 -5.25
N SER A 120 7.76 16.55 -3.94
CA SER A 120 8.41 17.63 -3.19
C SER A 120 9.35 17.13 -2.11
N SER A 121 9.80 15.89 -2.20
CA SER A 121 10.69 15.27 -1.22
C SER A 121 12.15 15.64 -1.45
N LYS A 122 13.01 15.33 -0.47
CA LYS A 122 14.46 15.49 -0.63
C LYS A 122 14.96 14.63 -1.79
N TYR A 123 14.45 13.41 -1.92
CA TYR A 123 14.84 12.52 -3.02
C TYR A 123 14.43 13.10 -4.38
N ASP A 124 13.27 13.74 -4.49
CA ASP A 124 12.88 14.43 -5.73
C ASP A 124 13.86 15.58 -6.06
N ALA A 125 14.33 16.33 -5.05
CA ALA A 125 15.35 17.35 -5.22
C ALA A 125 16.73 16.78 -5.62
N VAL A 126 17.10 15.60 -5.09
CA VAL A 126 18.31 14.85 -5.50
C VAL A 126 18.21 14.43 -6.96
N LEU A 127 17.08 13.82 -7.36
CA LEU A 127 16.84 13.42 -8.73
C LEU A 127 16.88 14.62 -9.69
N ALA A 128 16.48 15.81 -9.22
CA ALA A 128 16.57 17.06 -9.98
C ALA A 128 17.95 17.73 -9.95
N GLY A 129 18.97 17.11 -9.33
CA GLY A 129 20.33 17.64 -9.23
C GLY A 129 20.48 18.87 -8.34
N LYS A 130 19.50 19.15 -7.47
CA LYS A 130 19.46 20.37 -6.63
C LYS A 130 20.19 20.20 -5.30
N VAL A 131 20.23 18.99 -4.77
CA VAL A 131 20.89 18.65 -3.50
C VAL A 131 21.52 17.26 -3.61
N ALA A 132 22.42 16.91 -2.69
CA ALA A 132 22.97 15.58 -2.57
C ALA A 132 22.37 14.84 -1.35
N LEU A 133 22.36 13.51 -1.43
CA LEU A 133 22.15 12.66 -0.26
C LEU A 133 23.33 12.82 0.70
N THR A 134 23.07 12.71 2.00
CA THR A 134 24.13 12.51 2.98
C THR A 134 24.80 11.15 2.73
N PRO A 135 26.03 10.91 3.23
CA PRO A 135 26.66 9.60 3.10
C PRO A 135 25.80 8.45 3.67
N GLN A 136 25.01 8.72 4.71
CA GLN A 136 24.11 7.72 5.30
C GLN A 136 22.94 7.39 4.37
N GLU A 137 22.26 8.41 3.87
CA GLU A 137 21.13 8.23 2.96
C GLU A 137 21.57 7.59 1.64
N ALA A 138 22.79 7.89 1.16
CA ALA A 138 23.37 7.29 -0.04
C ALA A 138 23.62 5.78 0.14
N ARG A 139 24.20 5.36 1.27
CA ARG A 139 24.33 3.93 1.61
C ARG A 139 22.97 3.26 1.72
N GLY A 140 21.99 3.95 2.30
CA GLY A 140 20.62 3.46 2.38
C GLY A 140 19.99 3.19 1.01
N LEU A 141 20.17 4.10 0.05
CA LEU A 141 19.71 3.91 -1.34
C LEU A 141 20.44 2.74 -2.02
N GLU A 142 21.75 2.60 -1.81
CA GLU A 142 22.52 1.47 -2.35
C GLU A 142 21.99 0.13 -1.82
N LEU A 143 21.80 0.01 -0.50
CA LEU A 143 21.26 -1.19 0.13
C LEU A 143 19.80 -1.49 -0.29
N PHE A 144 18.99 -0.45 -0.48
CA PHE A 144 17.62 -0.56 -0.98
C PHE A 144 17.58 -1.15 -2.40
N ASN A 145 18.55 -0.79 -3.25
CA ASN A 145 18.62 -1.26 -4.64
C ASN A 145 19.38 -2.58 -4.80
N ALA A 146 20.26 -2.94 -3.86
CA ALA A 146 21.14 -4.10 -3.97
C ALA A 146 20.34 -5.43 -3.91
N PRO A 147 20.34 -6.25 -5.00
CA PRO A 147 19.54 -7.48 -5.07
C PRO A 147 19.96 -8.58 -4.08
N ASP A 148 21.21 -8.57 -3.62
CA ASP A 148 21.79 -9.50 -2.64
C ASP A 148 21.67 -9.01 -1.18
N LYS A 149 21.13 -7.80 -0.99
CA LYS A 149 20.96 -7.13 0.30
C LYS A 149 19.49 -6.82 0.56
N GLY A 150 19.04 -5.58 0.38
CA GLY A 150 17.66 -5.20 0.67
C GLY A 150 16.68 -5.66 -0.41
N ASN A 151 17.13 -5.72 -1.67
CA ASN A 151 16.33 -6.02 -2.86
C ASN A 151 14.98 -5.28 -2.92
N CYS A 152 14.84 -4.15 -2.21
CA CYS A 152 13.56 -3.48 -2.01
C CYS A 152 13.04 -2.92 -3.34
N ALA A 153 13.95 -2.48 -4.20
CA ALA A 153 13.64 -1.90 -5.50
C ALA A 153 12.99 -2.89 -6.50
N SER A 154 13.03 -4.21 -6.24
CA SER A 154 12.34 -5.23 -7.06
C SER A 154 10.82 -5.05 -7.06
N CYS A 155 10.23 -4.60 -5.95
CA CYS A 155 8.81 -4.25 -5.86
C CYS A 155 8.59 -2.75 -5.66
N HIS A 156 9.53 -2.05 -5.01
CA HIS A 156 9.44 -0.63 -4.69
C HIS A 156 10.37 0.22 -5.56
N VAL A 157 10.10 0.24 -6.87
CA VAL A 157 10.95 0.87 -7.90
C VAL A 157 11.38 2.30 -7.52
N SER A 158 12.71 2.50 -7.38
CA SER A 158 13.33 3.75 -6.92
C SER A 158 13.90 4.63 -8.04
N GLN A 159 13.88 4.12 -9.28
CA GLN A 159 14.41 4.79 -10.46
C GLN A 159 13.32 5.58 -11.19
N ARG A 160 13.72 6.60 -11.97
CA ARG A 160 12.77 7.29 -12.85
C ARG A 160 12.31 6.35 -13.95
N GLY A 161 11.05 6.45 -14.35
CA GLY A 161 10.58 5.80 -15.58
C GLY A 161 11.33 6.35 -16.79
N HIS A 162 11.32 5.63 -17.91
CA HIS A 162 12.01 6.06 -19.14
C HIS A 162 11.52 7.41 -19.69
N ASP A 163 10.27 7.77 -19.42
CA ASP A 163 9.68 9.07 -19.74
C ASP A 163 10.12 10.22 -18.78
N GLY A 164 11.00 9.91 -17.82
CA GLY A 164 11.52 10.82 -16.82
C GLY A 164 10.59 11.03 -15.63
N THR A 165 9.48 10.31 -15.54
CA THR A 165 8.57 10.39 -14.39
C THR A 165 9.28 10.02 -13.09
N PRO A 166 9.04 10.76 -11.99
CA PRO A 166 9.63 10.40 -10.71
C PRO A 166 9.10 9.05 -10.20
N PRO A 167 9.94 8.24 -9.54
CA PRO A 167 9.57 6.93 -9.02
C PRO A 167 8.38 7.01 -8.08
N GLN A 168 7.47 6.05 -8.18
CA GLN A 168 6.36 5.91 -7.24
C GLN A 168 6.72 5.03 -6.04
N PHE A 169 7.87 4.35 -6.08
CA PHE A 169 8.29 3.37 -5.06
C PHE A 169 7.28 2.24 -4.88
N THR A 170 6.76 1.76 -6.00
CA THR A 170 5.86 0.62 -6.10
C THR A 170 5.70 0.23 -7.56
N ASP A 171 5.61 -1.06 -7.81
CA ASP A 171 5.21 -1.74 -9.05
C ASP A 171 3.69 -1.93 -9.18
N TYR A 172 2.93 -1.57 -8.13
CA TYR A 172 1.51 -1.86 -7.95
C TYR A 172 1.12 -3.35 -7.93
N GLY A 173 2.09 -4.27 -7.89
CA GLY A 173 1.88 -5.70 -7.81
C GLY A 173 1.20 -6.11 -6.51
N LEU A 174 0.52 -7.26 -6.51
CA LEU A 174 -0.08 -7.84 -5.31
C LEU A 174 0.73 -9.05 -4.85
N ILE A 175 1.24 -9.00 -3.62
CA ILE A 175 2.20 -9.96 -3.10
C ILE A 175 1.87 -10.36 -1.66
N ALA A 176 2.18 -11.61 -1.29
CA ALA A 176 2.07 -12.09 0.08
C ALA A 176 3.44 -12.10 0.75
N ILE A 177 3.62 -11.29 1.80
CA ILE A 177 4.88 -11.24 2.57
C ILE A 177 4.76 -11.86 3.97
N GLY A 178 3.59 -12.38 4.34
CA GLY A 178 3.39 -13.10 5.59
C GLY A 178 3.45 -12.23 6.86
N VAL A 179 2.97 -11.00 6.83
CA VAL A 179 2.95 -10.10 8.01
C VAL A 179 2.25 -10.77 9.20
N PRO A 180 2.76 -10.63 10.45
CA PRO A 180 2.14 -11.23 11.63
C PRO A 180 0.71 -10.73 11.88
N ARG A 181 -0.11 -11.60 12.49
CA ARG A 181 -1.50 -11.28 12.82
C ARG A 181 -1.59 -10.18 13.86
N ASN A 182 -2.24 -9.07 13.51
CA ASN A 182 -2.57 -8.03 14.47
C ASN A 182 -3.80 -8.43 15.30
N ARG A 183 -3.58 -8.90 16.54
CA ARG A 183 -4.66 -9.35 17.44
C ARG A 183 -5.51 -8.23 18.04
N ASP A 184 -5.09 -6.97 17.89
CA ASP A 184 -5.85 -5.81 18.37
C ASP A 184 -7.00 -5.43 17.42
N ILE A 185 -7.02 -5.96 16.18
CA ILE A 185 -8.13 -5.76 15.25
C ILE A 185 -9.36 -6.54 15.77
N PRO A 186 -10.52 -5.88 15.97
CA PRO A 186 -11.71 -6.56 16.52
C PRO A 186 -12.16 -7.80 15.75
N ALA A 187 -12.06 -7.80 14.42
CA ALA A 187 -12.39 -8.97 13.61
C ALA A 187 -11.48 -10.17 13.85
N ASN A 188 -10.22 -9.94 14.26
CA ASN A 188 -9.26 -11.00 14.54
C ASN A 188 -9.52 -11.74 15.86
N LYS A 189 -10.50 -11.29 16.66
CA LYS A 189 -11.02 -12.03 17.82
C LYS A 189 -11.71 -13.33 17.41
N ASP A 190 -12.29 -13.37 16.22
CA ASP A 190 -12.70 -14.63 15.61
C ASP A 190 -11.46 -15.33 15.05
N PRO A 191 -11.05 -16.49 15.59
CA PRO A 191 -9.89 -17.22 15.10
C PRO A 191 -10.11 -17.81 13.69
N ALA A 192 -11.34 -17.89 13.19
CA ALA A 192 -11.62 -18.31 11.81
C ALA A 192 -11.45 -17.16 10.81
N PHE A 193 -11.67 -15.91 11.24
CA PHE A 193 -11.52 -14.75 10.37
C PHE A 193 -10.06 -14.53 9.96
N ARG A 194 -9.80 -14.49 8.65
CA ARG A 194 -8.56 -13.98 8.05
C ARG A 194 -8.89 -12.92 7.03
N ASP A 195 -8.07 -11.88 6.98
CA ASP A 195 -8.03 -10.96 5.85
C ASP A 195 -7.02 -11.50 4.84
N LEU A 196 -7.53 -12.06 3.74
CA LEU A 196 -6.73 -12.73 2.72
C LEU A 196 -6.48 -11.83 1.50
N GLY A 197 -6.71 -10.52 1.63
CA GLY A 197 -6.38 -9.54 0.61
C GLY A 197 -7.17 -9.75 -0.68
N LEU A 198 -6.47 -10.01 -1.78
CA LEU A 198 -7.03 -10.20 -3.12
C LEU A 198 -8.15 -11.26 -3.15
N CYS A 199 -8.00 -12.39 -2.45
CA CYS A 199 -9.01 -13.44 -2.43
C CYS A 199 -10.17 -13.21 -1.43
N GLY A 200 -10.16 -12.07 -0.71
CA GLY A 200 -11.25 -11.64 0.18
C GLY A 200 -10.85 -11.46 1.65
N PRO A 201 -11.82 -11.26 2.56
CA PRO A 201 -13.26 -11.25 2.33
C PRO A 201 -13.81 -9.89 1.88
N LEU A 202 -13.02 -8.81 1.92
CA LEU A 202 -13.45 -7.48 1.47
C LEU A 202 -13.54 -7.35 -0.04
N ARG A 203 -12.78 -8.17 -0.77
CA ARG A 203 -12.88 -8.39 -2.21
C ARG A 203 -13.64 -9.68 -2.48
N THR A 204 -14.58 -9.67 -3.42
CA THR A 204 -15.56 -10.78 -3.56
C THR A 204 -15.48 -11.54 -4.88
N ASP A 205 -14.87 -10.97 -5.91
CA ASP A 205 -14.70 -11.54 -7.25
C ASP A 205 -13.66 -12.68 -7.31
N PHE A 206 -12.77 -12.78 -6.31
CA PHE A 206 -11.72 -13.79 -6.23
C PHE A 206 -11.87 -14.78 -5.06
N ILE A 207 -13.03 -14.81 -4.41
CA ILE A 207 -13.31 -15.77 -3.33
C ILE A 207 -13.13 -17.20 -3.86
N GLY A 208 -12.34 -18.01 -3.16
CA GLY A 208 -12.07 -19.40 -3.51
C GLY A 208 -10.88 -19.62 -4.46
N ARG A 209 -10.28 -18.56 -5.00
CA ARG A 209 -9.03 -18.62 -5.79
C ARG A 209 -7.83 -18.60 -4.83
N GLN A 210 -7.40 -19.80 -4.42
CA GLN A 210 -6.40 -19.99 -3.36
C GLN A 210 -5.04 -19.38 -3.70
N GLU A 211 -4.67 -19.36 -4.97
CA GLU A 211 -3.44 -18.74 -5.49
C GLU A 211 -3.36 -17.22 -5.21
N TYR A 212 -4.50 -16.58 -4.90
CA TYR A 212 -4.58 -15.16 -4.60
C TYR A 212 -4.74 -14.84 -3.11
N CYS A 213 -4.77 -15.85 -2.25
CA CYS A 213 -4.95 -15.63 -0.83
C CYS A 213 -3.66 -15.15 -0.15
N GLY A 214 -3.80 -14.07 0.63
CA GLY A 214 -2.69 -13.41 1.33
C GLY A 214 -2.00 -12.32 0.50
N LEU A 215 -2.40 -12.11 -0.75
CA LEU A 215 -1.82 -11.12 -1.63
C LEU A 215 -2.40 -9.73 -1.34
N PHE A 216 -1.52 -8.77 -1.10
CA PHE A 216 -1.88 -7.36 -0.93
C PHE A 216 -1.02 -6.50 -1.84
N ARG A 217 -1.61 -5.40 -2.32
CA ARG A 217 -0.94 -4.44 -3.20
C ARG A 217 0.27 -3.82 -2.50
N THR A 218 1.41 -3.86 -3.17
CA THR A 218 2.62 -3.11 -2.81
C THR A 218 2.26 -1.62 -2.69
N PRO A 219 2.41 -0.99 -1.51
CA PRO A 219 2.11 0.42 -1.35
C PRO A 219 3.27 1.29 -1.82
N THR A 220 2.99 2.51 -2.28
CA THR A 220 4.04 3.55 -2.42
C THR A 220 4.75 3.79 -1.10
N LEU A 221 6.08 3.95 -1.15
CA LEU A 221 6.89 4.36 0.00
C LEU A 221 7.04 5.88 0.14
N ARG A 222 6.43 6.68 -0.75
CA ARG A 222 6.40 8.13 -0.59
C ARG A 222 5.66 8.49 0.71
N ASN A 223 6.26 9.36 1.52
CA ASN A 223 5.80 9.72 2.87
C ASN A 223 5.74 8.56 3.88
N VAL A 224 6.43 7.44 3.65
CA VAL A 224 6.39 6.29 4.57
C VAL A 224 6.89 6.63 5.98
N ALA A 225 7.90 7.51 6.09
CA ALA A 225 8.47 7.93 7.37
C ALA A 225 7.52 8.76 8.24
N LEU A 226 6.43 9.29 7.68
CA LEU A 226 5.41 10.02 8.43
C LEU A 226 4.40 9.09 9.11
N ARG A 227 4.36 7.81 8.70
CA ARG A 227 3.40 6.83 9.22
C ARG A 227 3.73 6.40 10.65
N LYS A 228 2.69 5.99 11.38
CA LYS A 228 2.77 5.46 12.75
C LYS A 228 2.45 3.97 12.86
N VAL A 229 1.87 3.42 11.79
CA VAL A 229 1.57 1.99 11.65
C VAL A 229 1.88 1.55 10.23
N PHE A 230 2.40 0.33 10.10
CA PHE A 230 2.94 -0.25 8.87
C PHE A 230 2.20 -1.55 8.51
N PHE A 231 2.30 -1.93 7.23
CA PHE A 231 1.57 -3.03 6.61
C PHE A 231 0.04 -2.84 6.56
N HIS A 232 -0.65 -3.79 5.92
CA HIS A 232 -2.09 -3.72 5.68
C HIS A 232 -2.90 -3.78 6.99
N ASN A 233 -2.40 -4.48 8.02
CA ASN A 233 -3.10 -4.67 9.30
C ASN A 233 -2.62 -3.69 10.39
N GLY A 234 -1.60 -2.87 10.13
CA GLY A 234 -1.10 -1.87 11.09
C GLY A 234 -0.46 -2.45 12.35
N GLY A 235 -0.07 -3.73 12.36
CA GLY A 235 0.48 -4.41 13.54
C GLY A 235 1.93 -4.04 13.88
N VAL A 236 2.62 -3.33 12.98
CA VAL A 236 3.99 -2.85 13.21
C VAL A 236 3.98 -1.33 13.36
N HIS A 237 4.71 -0.81 14.35
CA HIS A 237 4.57 0.57 14.83
C HIS A 237 5.79 1.48 14.58
N SER A 238 6.88 0.95 14.02
CA SER A 238 8.06 1.73 13.67
C SER A 238 8.52 1.40 12.25
N LEU A 239 9.05 2.40 11.54
CA LEU A 239 9.60 2.19 10.19
C LEU A 239 10.80 1.24 10.24
N GLN A 240 11.60 1.34 11.30
CA GLN A 240 12.74 0.47 11.52
C GLN A 240 12.32 -0.99 11.69
N ASP A 241 11.26 -1.29 12.44
CA ASP A 241 10.73 -2.65 12.56
C ASP A 241 10.08 -3.13 11.25
N ALA A 242 9.47 -2.23 10.48
CA ALA A 242 8.94 -2.58 9.16
C ALA A 242 10.05 -3.01 8.20
N VAL A 243 11.18 -2.30 8.15
CA VAL A 243 12.36 -2.71 7.37
C VAL A 243 13.00 -3.97 7.93
N ARG A 244 13.14 -4.06 9.26
CA ARG A 244 13.68 -5.23 9.95
C ARG A 244 12.87 -6.49 9.66
N PHE A 245 11.55 -6.38 9.60
CA PHE A 245 10.68 -7.49 9.23
C PHE A 245 11.11 -8.11 7.91
N TYR A 246 11.36 -7.32 6.85
CA TYR A 246 11.77 -7.87 5.56
C TYR A 246 13.02 -8.76 5.65
N VAL A 247 14.03 -8.35 6.41
CA VAL A 247 15.34 -9.03 6.44
C VAL A 247 15.48 -10.08 7.55
N GLU A 248 14.61 -10.03 8.56
CA GLU A 248 14.64 -10.95 9.71
C GLU A 248 13.43 -11.92 9.75
N ARG A 249 12.42 -11.77 8.88
CA ARG A 249 11.23 -12.65 8.86
C ARG A 249 11.60 -14.13 8.88
N GLU A 250 12.59 -14.48 8.07
CA GLU A 250 13.02 -15.86 7.84
C GLU A 250 14.16 -16.32 8.75
N THR A 251 15.07 -15.41 9.10
CA THR A 251 16.25 -15.73 9.93
C THR A 251 15.93 -15.72 11.43
N HIS A 252 15.00 -14.85 11.87
CA HIS A 252 14.53 -14.68 13.25
C HIS A 252 12.99 -14.70 13.35
N PRO A 253 12.31 -15.75 12.84
CA PRO A 253 10.85 -15.81 12.81
C PRO A 253 10.19 -15.74 14.20
N GLU A 254 10.90 -16.15 15.26
CA GLU A 254 10.44 -16.05 16.66
C GLU A 254 10.25 -14.63 17.17
N ARG A 255 10.85 -13.63 16.50
CA ARG A 255 10.59 -12.21 16.79
C ARG A 255 9.19 -11.79 16.33
N TRP A 256 8.69 -12.41 15.26
CA TRP A 256 7.53 -11.94 14.52
C TRP A 256 6.29 -12.80 14.77
N TYR A 257 6.47 -14.11 14.94
CA TYR A 257 5.37 -15.05 15.01
C TYR A 257 5.27 -15.71 16.40
N PRO A 258 4.05 -15.96 16.89
CA PRO A 258 3.84 -16.60 18.18
C PRO A 258 4.24 -18.09 18.13
N ARG A 259 4.40 -18.69 19.32
CA ARG A 259 4.51 -20.16 19.44
C ARG A 259 3.12 -20.81 19.58
N LYS A 260 2.95 -21.97 18.96
CA LYS A 260 1.83 -22.90 19.16
C LYS A 260 1.94 -23.59 20.52
N ALA A 261 0.88 -24.29 20.91
CA ALA A 261 0.82 -25.01 22.18
C ALA A 261 1.88 -26.12 22.31
N ASP A 262 2.34 -26.69 21.19
CA ASP A 262 3.41 -27.70 21.14
C ASP A 262 4.82 -27.11 21.16
N GLY A 263 4.96 -25.78 21.26
CA GLY A 263 6.23 -25.05 21.28
C GLY A 263 6.80 -24.70 19.90
N SER A 264 6.23 -25.23 18.80
CA SER A 264 6.60 -24.84 17.44
C SER A 264 6.17 -23.40 17.13
N LEU A 265 6.83 -22.74 16.17
CA LEU A 265 6.41 -21.40 15.73
C LEU A 265 5.20 -21.49 14.81
N ASP A 266 4.22 -20.62 15.02
CA ASP A 266 3.10 -20.41 14.10
C ASP A 266 3.48 -19.41 13.02
N LYS A 267 4.43 -19.80 12.17
CA LYS A 267 4.94 -18.93 11.11
C LYS A 267 3.81 -18.55 10.15
N TYR A 268 3.71 -17.25 9.85
CA TYR A 268 2.64 -16.65 9.05
C TYR A 268 1.24 -16.85 9.68
N ASP A 269 1.11 -16.55 10.97
CA ASP A 269 -0.10 -16.80 11.79
C ASP A 269 -1.37 -16.07 11.31
N ASP A 270 -1.26 -15.14 10.37
CA ASP A 270 -2.38 -14.45 9.73
C ASP A 270 -2.88 -15.11 8.42
N LEU A 271 -2.32 -16.27 8.04
CA LEU A 271 -2.71 -17.02 6.84
C LEU A 271 -3.23 -18.43 7.18
N SER A 272 -4.06 -19.00 6.29
CA SER A 272 -4.37 -20.44 6.34
C SER A 272 -3.18 -21.27 5.88
N GLU A 273 -3.14 -22.57 6.20
CA GLU A 273 -2.04 -23.44 5.77
C GLU A 273 -1.90 -23.49 4.25
N GLU A 274 -3.00 -23.42 3.50
CA GLU A 274 -2.96 -23.35 2.03
C GLU A 274 -2.39 -22.01 1.54
N ALA A 275 -2.83 -20.89 2.12
CA ALA A 275 -2.38 -19.55 1.72
C ALA A 275 -0.89 -19.29 2.06
N LYS A 276 -0.31 -20.05 3.00
CA LYS A 276 1.13 -19.98 3.30
C LYS A 276 2.00 -20.37 2.10
N ALA A 277 1.49 -21.15 1.15
CA ALA A 277 2.19 -21.51 -0.07
C ALA A 277 2.42 -20.30 -1.01
N ASN A 278 1.65 -19.24 -0.86
CA ASN A 278 1.77 -18.03 -1.69
C ASN A 278 2.79 -17.02 -1.14
N VAL A 279 3.35 -17.24 0.05
CA VAL A 279 4.27 -16.29 0.68
C VAL A 279 5.55 -16.20 -0.16
N ASN A 280 5.90 -14.98 -0.55
CA ASN A 280 7.09 -14.70 -1.33
C ASN A 280 8.37 -15.11 -0.59
N MET A 281 9.25 -15.78 -1.32
CA MET A 281 10.54 -16.28 -0.86
C MET A 281 11.72 -15.71 -1.66
N ASP A 282 11.48 -14.79 -2.58
CA ASP A 282 12.54 -14.05 -3.27
C ASP A 282 13.34 -13.18 -2.28
N PRO A 283 14.60 -12.83 -2.58
CA PRO A 283 15.42 -12.00 -1.70
C PRO A 283 14.69 -10.73 -1.23
N PRO A 284 14.79 -10.35 0.06
CA PRO A 284 15.69 -10.89 1.08
C PRO A 284 15.12 -12.09 1.88
N PHE A 285 14.04 -12.70 1.42
CA PHE A 285 13.35 -13.81 2.10
C PHE A 285 13.93 -15.20 1.79
N ASP A 286 14.99 -15.28 1.00
CA ASP A 286 15.62 -16.51 0.56
C ASP A 286 16.42 -17.21 1.67
N ARG A 287 16.84 -16.45 2.70
CA ARG A 287 17.62 -16.89 3.86
C ARG A 287 16.82 -17.76 4.84
N LYS A 288 17.51 -18.49 5.72
CA LYS A 288 16.92 -19.47 6.66
C LYS A 288 17.19 -19.12 8.12
N ALA A 289 16.41 -19.73 9.01
CA ALA A 289 16.55 -19.55 10.46
C ALA A 289 17.98 -19.88 10.92
N GLY A 290 18.61 -18.95 11.65
CA GLY A 290 19.99 -19.07 12.12
C GLY A 290 21.07 -18.60 11.13
N GLU A 291 20.71 -18.22 9.90
CA GLU A 291 21.62 -17.51 8.98
C GLU A 291 21.67 -16.01 9.31
N GLU A 292 22.73 -15.34 8.89
CA GLU A 292 22.84 -13.88 9.02
C GLU A 292 21.78 -13.17 8.17
N PRO A 293 21.05 -12.17 8.70
CA PRO A 293 20.12 -11.35 7.93
C PRO A 293 20.78 -10.63 6.74
N ALA A 294 19.99 -10.27 5.73
CA ALA A 294 20.51 -9.57 4.56
C ALA A 294 21.05 -8.17 4.86
N LEU A 295 20.51 -7.53 5.90
CA LEU A 295 20.97 -6.26 6.42
C LEU A 295 21.26 -6.40 7.92
N SER A 296 22.41 -5.90 8.34
CA SER A 296 22.72 -5.66 9.75
C SER A 296 21.86 -4.53 10.31
N SER A 297 21.83 -4.36 11.65
CA SER A 297 21.08 -3.26 12.28
C SER A 297 21.51 -1.87 11.80
N THR A 298 22.81 -1.64 11.58
CA THR A 298 23.30 -0.36 11.04
C THR A 298 22.86 -0.14 9.60
N GLU A 299 22.83 -1.19 8.78
CA GLU A 299 22.35 -1.12 7.40
C GLU A 299 20.84 -0.89 7.33
N ILE A 300 20.06 -1.44 8.27
CA ILE A 300 18.64 -1.10 8.45
C ILE A 300 18.49 0.40 8.73
N ASP A 301 19.31 0.97 9.62
CA ASP A 301 19.27 2.39 9.94
C ASP A 301 19.61 3.28 8.73
N ASP A 302 20.56 2.85 7.90
CA ASP A 302 20.91 3.52 6.64
C ASP A 302 19.71 3.49 5.66
N VAL A 303 19.04 2.34 5.49
CA VAL A 303 17.82 2.24 4.65
C VAL A 303 16.70 3.12 5.22
N VAL A 304 16.49 3.16 6.53
CA VAL A 304 15.50 4.03 7.17
C VAL A 304 15.83 5.51 6.91
N ALA A 305 17.10 5.90 6.96
CA ALA A 305 17.54 7.25 6.63
C ALA A 305 17.22 7.60 5.17
N PHE A 306 17.44 6.67 4.23
CA PHE A 306 17.02 6.85 2.84
C PHE A 306 15.50 7.01 2.71
N LEU A 307 14.70 6.14 3.34
CA LEU A 307 13.24 6.21 3.29
C LEU A 307 12.69 7.52 3.86
N ALA A 308 13.38 8.13 4.83
CA ALA A 308 13.02 9.44 5.35
C ALA A 308 13.13 10.56 4.30
N THR A 309 14.00 10.41 3.29
CA THR A 309 14.15 11.37 2.19
C THR A 309 12.95 11.41 1.24
N LEU A 310 12.03 10.44 1.34
CA LEU A 310 10.83 10.31 0.50
C LEU A 310 9.62 11.08 1.05
N SER A 311 9.79 11.84 2.13
CA SER A 311 8.74 12.70 2.71
C SER A 311 8.61 14.01 1.94
N ASP A 312 7.39 14.35 1.54
CA ASP A 312 7.06 15.63 0.89
C ASP A 312 7.27 16.84 1.81
N GLY A 313 7.38 18.01 1.19
CA GLY A 313 7.57 19.28 1.89
C GLY A 313 9.02 19.55 2.26
N TYR A 314 9.97 18.96 1.53
CA TYR A 314 11.38 19.24 1.73
C TYR A 314 11.72 20.66 1.27
N GLU A 315 12.24 21.46 2.20
CA GLU A 315 12.82 22.76 1.92
C GLU A 315 14.35 22.65 2.04
N PRO A 316 15.12 22.90 0.96
CA PRO A 316 16.57 22.91 1.04
C PRO A 316 17.04 23.97 2.06
N PRO A 317 18.14 23.70 2.81
CA PRO A 317 18.79 24.74 3.59
C PRO A 317 19.12 25.94 2.71
N LYS A 318 18.79 27.15 3.19
CA LYS A 318 19.13 28.41 2.52
C LYS A 318 20.64 28.66 2.52
#